data_AF-A0A1C5KD94-F1
#
_entry.id   AF-A0A1C5KD94-F1
#
_cell.length_a   1.000
_cell.length_b   1.000
_cell.length_c   1.000
_cell.angle_alpha   90.00
_cell.angle_beta   90.00
_cell.angle_gamma   90.00
#
_symmetry.space_group_name_H-M   'P 1'
#
loop_
_entity.id
_entity.type
_entity.pdbx_description
1 polymer ?
#
loop_
_entity_poly.entity_id
_entity_poly.type
_entity_poly.pdbx_seq_one_letter_code
_entity_poly.pdbx_strand_id
1 'polypeptide(L)'
;MTTAIDITDVTRTCQNAVSTAALITALESAWAAIRERHPEVPAAVIVVGSGSPTKPNQGMKWGHFAALRWQAGDTQLPEILISGEGLTREPEAVFTTLLHEATHALADVRGIQDTSRQGRWHNKKFSTLAAELGMSTTKDDKLGYSPCTLTDLTRARYKAVIADLSEALRFYRHPEPTGEGKSRTNNNNGVSCECECPRKLRISKAAFEEGPIVCATCGAAFLPEDIDRDTYEHPTFATGRAGDGQATDDPEDDDPMVFYDPTGERFGLPTYPFKFAPDGLLTRRQLRDRQLRPGGQEPAAQILWRRGKRVAYLFRLDLAVPKRTATPAQRAAIDTALTARRTCPDCRQVKPYYIPRRTGTCLDCHGDDR
;
A
#
# COMPACT_ATOMS: atom_id res chain seq x y z
N MET A 1 -17.29 -69.07 2.65
CA MET A 1 -16.28 -68.96 1.57
C MET A 1 -16.08 -67.49 1.30
N THR A 2 -15.05 -66.90 1.91
CA THR A 2 -14.74 -65.47 1.78
C THR A 2 -13.86 -65.31 0.56
N THR A 3 -14.38 -64.65 -0.47
CA THR A 3 -13.66 -64.29 -1.69
C THR A 3 -12.45 -63.43 -1.34
N ALA A 4 -11.26 -63.98 -1.55
CA ALA A 4 -10.01 -63.24 -1.51
C ALA A 4 -10.01 -62.20 -2.64
N ILE A 5 -9.83 -60.94 -2.27
CA ILE A 5 -9.58 -59.86 -3.22
C ILE A 5 -8.14 -60.02 -3.67
N ASP A 6 -7.96 -60.31 -4.96
CA ASP A 6 -6.66 -60.41 -5.60
C ASP A 6 -6.07 -58.99 -5.75
N ILE A 7 -5.09 -58.65 -4.92
CA ILE A 7 -4.35 -57.38 -4.96
C ILE A 7 -3.13 -57.61 -5.86
N THR A 8 -3.28 -57.36 -7.16
CA THR A 8 -2.25 -57.67 -8.17
C THR A 8 -1.35 -56.48 -8.58
N ASP A 9 -1.48 -55.31 -7.96
CA ASP A 9 -0.56 -54.20 -8.27
C ASP A 9 -0.09 -53.48 -7.02
N VAL A 10 0.87 -54.12 -6.35
CA VAL A 10 1.64 -53.50 -5.27
C VAL A 10 2.96 -53.03 -5.89
N THR A 11 3.01 -51.79 -6.37
CA THR A 11 4.29 -51.11 -6.59
C THR A 11 5.13 -51.22 -5.30
N ARG A 12 6.47 -51.19 -5.38
CA ARG A 12 7.38 -51.36 -4.22
C ARG A 12 7.06 -50.45 -3.02
N THR A 13 6.27 -49.40 -3.23
CA THR A 13 5.82 -48.39 -2.27
C THR A 13 4.41 -48.61 -1.70
N CYS A 14 3.66 -49.62 -2.16
CA CYS A 14 2.24 -49.85 -1.81
C CYS A 14 1.36 -48.59 -1.99
N GLN A 15 1.66 -47.75 -2.99
CA GLN A 15 0.90 -46.53 -3.26
C GLN A 15 0.04 -46.74 -4.51
N ASN A 16 -1.18 -46.19 -4.47
CA ASN A 16 -2.08 -46.15 -5.61
C ASN A 16 -1.47 -45.34 -6.77
N ALA A 17 -1.97 -45.56 -7.99
CA ALA A 17 -1.55 -44.80 -9.18
C ALA A 17 -1.63 -43.27 -8.99
N VAL A 18 -2.53 -42.81 -8.13
CA VAL A 18 -2.57 -41.43 -7.64
C VAL A 18 -1.65 -41.30 -6.43
N SER A 19 -0.50 -40.64 -6.62
CA SER A 19 0.51 -40.47 -5.58
C SER A 19 1.21 -39.11 -5.67
N THR A 20 1.79 -38.68 -4.55
CA THR A 20 2.68 -37.50 -4.51
C THR A 20 3.87 -37.66 -5.46
N ALA A 21 4.39 -38.89 -5.63
CA ALA A 21 5.47 -39.13 -6.57
C ALA A 21 5.05 -38.81 -8.01
N ALA A 22 3.90 -39.29 -8.46
CA ALA A 22 3.38 -38.99 -9.81
C ALA A 22 3.14 -37.49 -10.02
N LEU A 23 2.60 -36.80 -9.01
CA LEU A 23 2.42 -35.34 -9.04
C LEU A 23 3.75 -34.60 -9.18
N ILE A 24 4.74 -34.92 -8.34
CA ILE A 24 6.05 -34.27 -8.39
C ILE A 24 6.73 -34.56 -9.73
N THR A 25 6.67 -35.80 -10.24
CA THR A 25 7.18 -36.13 -11.56
C THR A 25 6.55 -35.27 -12.66
N ALA A 26 5.23 -35.08 -12.65
CA ALA A 26 4.56 -34.24 -13.65
C ALA A 26 4.98 -32.76 -13.55
N LEU A 27 5.13 -32.22 -12.32
CA LEU A 27 5.61 -30.86 -12.11
C LEU A 27 7.08 -30.68 -12.55
N GLU A 28 7.96 -31.64 -12.25
CA GLU A 28 9.35 -31.66 -12.69
C GLU A 28 9.46 -31.74 -14.22
N SER A 29 8.66 -32.59 -14.87
CA SER A 29 8.56 -32.66 -16.33
C SER A 29 8.06 -31.34 -16.93
N ALA A 30 7.07 -30.69 -16.31
CA ALA A 30 6.58 -29.39 -16.75
C ALA A 30 7.66 -28.30 -16.63
N TRP A 31 8.41 -28.28 -15.54
CA TRP A 31 9.54 -27.35 -15.36
C TRP A 31 10.67 -27.62 -16.36
N ALA A 32 11.00 -28.88 -16.61
CA ALA A 32 11.97 -29.26 -17.64
C ALA A 32 11.54 -28.77 -19.04
N ALA A 33 10.26 -28.89 -19.39
CA ALA A 33 9.73 -28.40 -20.65
C ALA A 33 9.76 -26.86 -20.76
N ILE A 34 9.60 -26.14 -19.65
CA ILE A 34 9.82 -24.68 -19.59
C ILE A 34 11.29 -24.37 -19.89
N ARG A 35 12.23 -25.04 -19.20
CA ARG A 35 13.67 -24.82 -19.35
C ARG A 35 14.22 -25.18 -20.73
N GLU A 36 13.69 -26.22 -21.35
CA GLU A 36 14.05 -26.59 -22.72
C GLU A 36 13.82 -25.44 -23.70
N ARG A 37 12.73 -24.68 -23.49
CA ARG A 37 12.37 -23.51 -24.31
C ARG A 37 13.00 -22.21 -23.83
N HIS A 38 13.29 -22.13 -22.54
CA HIS A 38 13.87 -20.95 -21.90
C HIS A 38 15.14 -21.37 -21.10
N PRO A 39 16.28 -21.58 -21.78
CA PRO A 39 17.48 -22.15 -21.15
C PRO A 39 18.08 -21.33 -20.01
N GLU A 40 17.79 -20.02 -19.95
CA GLU A 40 18.17 -19.14 -18.84
C GLU A 40 17.38 -19.41 -17.54
N VAL A 41 16.22 -20.09 -17.62
CA VAL A 41 15.48 -20.50 -16.43
C VAL A 41 16.29 -21.61 -15.72
N PRO A 42 16.68 -21.40 -14.44
CA PRO A 42 17.57 -22.32 -13.76
C PRO A 42 16.87 -23.64 -13.42
N ALA A 43 17.67 -24.69 -13.19
CA ALA A 43 17.17 -25.84 -12.47
C ALA A 43 16.72 -25.41 -11.07
N ALA A 44 15.67 -26.03 -10.54
CA ALA A 44 15.12 -25.69 -9.24
C ALA A 44 14.58 -26.94 -8.55
N VAL A 45 14.52 -26.92 -7.23
CA VAL A 45 13.84 -27.93 -6.43
C VAL A 45 12.35 -27.60 -6.39
N ILE A 46 11.50 -28.50 -6.86
CA ILE A 46 10.05 -28.32 -6.79
C ILE A 46 9.51 -28.92 -5.49
N VAL A 47 8.72 -28.12 -4.76
CA VAL A 47 8.04 -28.55 -3.54
C VAL A 47 6.54 -28.29 -3.65
N VAL A 48 5.74 -29.23 -3.15
CA VAL A 48 4.30 -29.02 -2.94
C VAL A 48 4.06 -28.73 -1.47
N GLY A 49 3.56 -27.54 -1.16
CA GLY A 49 3.47 -27.03 0.21
C GLY A 49 2.17 -26.29 0.51
N SER A 50 2.10 -25.70 1.71
CA SER A 50 0.98 -24.84 2.10
C SER A 50 1.02 -23.52 1.32
N GLY A 51 -0.04 -23.25 0.57
CA GLY A 51 -0.35 -21.91 0.10
C GLY A 51 -1.25 -21.13 1.06
N SER A 52 -1.79 -21.83 2.07
CA SER A 52 -2.81 -21.31 2.95
C SER A 52 -2.34 -20.03 3.65
N PRO A 53 -3.19 -18.99 3.70
CA PRO A 53 -2.81 -17.74 4.31
C PRO A 53 -2.55 -17.96 5.81
N THR A 54 -1.51 -17.35 6.34
CA THR A 54 -1.24 -17.37 7.79
C THR A 54 -2.11 -16.37 8.56
N LYS A 55 -2.81 -15.48 7.84
CA LYS A 55 -3.66 -14.42 8.39
C LYS A 55 -4.93 -14.26 7.56
N PRO A 56 -6.09 -13.93 8.17
CA PRO A 56 -7.37 -13.83 7.45
C PRO A 56 -7.41 -12.81 6.28
N ASN A 57 -6.54 -11.80 6.32
CA ASN A 57 -6.47 -10.74 5.30
C ASN A 57 -5.46 -11.02 4.17
N GLN A 58 -4.82 -12.18 4.19
CA GLN A 58 -3.92 -12.62 3.12
C GLN A 58 -4.71 -13.50 2.14
N GLY A 59 -4.47 -13.30 0.85
CA GLY A 59 -4.96 -14.20 -0.18
C GLY A 59 -4.18 -15.52 -0.16
N MET A 60 -4.79 -16.56 -0.73
CA MET A 60 -4.12 -17.83 -0.99
C MET A 60 -2.90 -17.60 -1.89
N LYS A 61 -1.76 -18.18 -1.51
CA LYS A 61 -0.55 -18.14 -2.33
C LYS A 61 -0.49 -19.38 -3.21
N TRP A 62 -0.55 -19.20 -4.53
CA TRP A 62 -0.55 -20.33 -5.46
C TRP A 62 0.83 -20.91 -5.74
N GLY A 63 1.86 -20.07 -5.72
CA GLY A 63 3.24 -20.48 -5.90
C GLY A 63 4.23 -19.52 -5.24
N HIS A 64 5.49 -19.93 -5.15
CA HIS A 64 6.58 -19.08 -4.67
C HIS A 64 7.94 -19.50 -5.22
N PHE A 65 8.68 -18.54 -5.77
CA PHE A 65 10.10 -18.66 -6.06
C PHE A 65 10.99 -18.19 -4.89
N ALA A 66 12.02 -18.96 -4.57
CA ALA A 66 13.09 -18.55 -3.65
C ALA A 66 14.47 -18.98 -4.18
N ALA A 67 15.35 -18.01 -4.44
CA ALA A 67 16.59 -18.21 -5.20
C ALA A 67 17.63 -19.18 -4.58
N LEU A 68 17.77 -19.22 -3.25
CA LEU A 68 18.91 -19.87 -2.58
C LEU A 68 18.48 -20.73 -1.38
N ARG A 69 17.38 -21.47 -1.52
CA ARG A 69 16.74 -22.15 -0.38
C ARG A 69 17.30 -23.55 -0.10
N TRP A 70 17.91 -24.18 -1.10
CA TRP A 70 18.42 -25.55 -1.02
C TRP A 70 19.93 -25.60 -1.20
N GLN A 71 20.57 -26.59 -0.57
CA GLN A 71 21.99 -26.90 -0.71
C GLN A 71 22.14 -28.32 -1.26
N ALA A 72 22.89 -28.48 -2.36
CA ALA A 72 23.24 -29.75 -2.96
C ALA A 72 24.77 -29.81 -3.19
N GLY A 73 25.48 -30.53 -2.32
CA GLY A 73 26.95 -30.45 -2.28
C GLY A 73 27.39 -29.02 -2.00
N ASP A 74 28.19 -28.44 -2.90
CA ASP A 74 28.66 -27.04 -2.82
C ASP A 74 27.74 -26.05 -3.56
N THR A 75 26.66 -26.52 -4.18
CA THR A 75 25.76 -25.68 -5.00
C THR A 75 24.51 -25.28 -4.23
N GLN A 76 24.18 -23.99 -4.23
CA GLN A 76 22.87 -23.51 -3.79
C GLN A 76 21.86 -23.57 -4.94
N LEU A 77 20.65 -24.07 -4.64
CA LEU A 77 19.59 -24.26 -5.63
C LEU A 77 18.34 -23.43 -5.28
N PRO A 78 17.65 -22.88 -6.30
CA PRO A 78 16.35 -22.28 -6.12
C PRO A 78 15.27 -23.28 -5.74
N GLU A 79 14.23 -22.78 -5.08
CA GLU A 79 12.98 -23.49 -4.78
C GLU A 79 11.82 -22.91 -5.59
N ILE A 80 11.00 -23.80 -6.14
CA ILE A 80 9.67 -23.48 -6.67
C ILE A 80 8.65 -24.21 -5.78
N LEU A 81 7.92 -23.44 -4.98
CA LEU A 81 6.78 -23.96 -4.24
C LEU A 81 5.54 -23.86 -5.10
N ILE A 82 4.79 -24.95 -5.19
CA ILE A 82 3.41 -24.99 -5.68
C ILE A 82 2.50 -25.31 -4.50
N SER A 83 1.45 -24.52 -4.32
CA SER A 83 0.46 -24.77 -3.26
C SER A 83 -0.32 -26.04 -3.56
N GLY A 84 -0.41 -26.93 -2.57
CA GLY A 84 -1.25 -28.12 -2.63
C GLY A 84 -2.74 -27.79 -2.75
N GLU A 85 -3.17 -26.67 -2.16
CA GLU A 85 -4.53 -26.13 -2.27
C GLU A 85 -4.81 -25.60 -3.68
N GLY A 86 -3.78 -25.02 -4.31
CA GLY A 86 -3.83 -24.52 -5.68
C GLY A 86 -4.00 -25.59 -6.75
N LEU A 87 -3.87 -26.87 -6.41
CA LEU A 87 -4.10 -28.01 -7.30
C LEU A 87 -5.59 -28.24 -7.58
N THR A 88 -6.49 -27.58 -6.85
CA THR A 88 -7.93 -27.54 -7.13
C THR A 88 -8.28 -26.78 -8.42
N ARG A 89 -7.35 -25.96 -8.91
CA ARG A 89 -7.55 -25.15 -10.12
C ARG A 89 -7.30 -26.00 -11.37
N GLU A 90 -7.84 -25.56 -12.49
CA GLU A 90 -7.61 -26.18 -13.80
C GLU A 90 -6.10 -26.39 -14.07
N PRO A 91 -5.69 -27.49 -14.74
CA PRO A 91 -4.29 -27.80 -15.02
C PRO A 91 -3.53 -26.65 -15.68
N GLU A 92 -4.20 -25.91 -16.55
CA GLU A 92 -3.64 -24.72 -17.18
C GLU A 92 -3.32 -23.60 -16.18
N ALA A 93 -4.15 -23.39 -15.16
CA ALA A 93 -3.89 -22.40 -14.13
C ALA A 93 -2.72 -22.82 -13.23
N VAL A 94 -2.56 -24.13 -12.97
CA VAL A 94 -1.38 -24.66 -12.28
C VAL A 94 -0.13 -24.46 -13.14
N PHE A 95 -0.18 -24.78 -14.43
CA PHE A 95 0.94 -24.53 -15.35
C PHE A 95 1.27 -23.04 -15.50
N THR A 96 0.27 -22.17 -15.53
CA THR A 96 0.46 -20.71 -15.50
C THR A 96 1.18 -20.27 -14.22
N THR A 97 0.92 -20.94 -13.09
CA THR A 97 1.65 -20.69 -11.84
C THR A 97 3.11 -21.08 -11.97
N LEU A 98 3.44 -22.21 -12.61
CA LEU A 98 4.84 -22.58 -12.88
C LEU A 98 5.55 -21.54 -13.75
N LEU A 99 4.92 -21.06 -14.83
CA LEU A 99 5.50 -20.00 -15.67
C LEU A 99 5.62 -18.65 -14.93
N HIS A 100 4.71 -18.35 -14.01
CA HIS A 100 4.80 -17.20 -13.11
C HIS A 100 6.06 -17.30 -12.24
N GLU A 101 6.29 -18.42 -11.58
CA GLU A 101 7.50 -18.60 -10.77
C GLU A 101 8.77 -18.66 -11.63
N ALA A 102 8.70 -19.20 -12.86
CA ALA A 102 9.80 -19.13 -13.82
C ALA A 102 10.13 -17.69 -14.24
N THR A 103 9.14 -16.78 -14.24
CA THR A 103 9.38 -15.35 -14.50
C THR A 103 10.26 -14.74 -13.41
N HIS A 104 9.98 -15.06 -12.14
CA HIS A 104 10.81 -14.65 -11.01
C HIS A 104 12.21 -15.26 -11.08
N ALA A 105 12.31 -16.55 -11.45
CA ALA A 105 13.59 -17.23 -11.60
C ALA A 105 14.46 -16.60 -12.70
N LEU A 106 13.85 -16.26 -13.84
CA LEU A 106 14.52 -15.54 -14.93
C LEU A 106 14.95 -14.14 -14.50
N ALA A 107 14.11 -13.44 -13.73
CA ALA A 107 14.44 -12.13 -13.20
C ALA A 107 15.66 -12.19 -12.28
N ASP A 108 15.71 -13.17 -11.38
CA ASP A 108 16.82 -13.40 -10.46
C ASP A 108 18.14 -13.68 -11.19
N VAL A 109 18.13 -14.62 -12.15
CA VAL A 109 19.30 -14.94 -12.99
C VAL A 109 19.82 -13.70 -13.74
N ARG A 110 18.91 -12.83 -14.20
CA ARG A 110 19.27 -11.59 -14.92
C ARG A 110 19.54 -10.39 -14.01
N GLY A 111 19.47 -10.54 -12.67
CA GLY A 111 19.63 -9.43 -11.73
C GLY A 111 18.56 -8.34 -11.86
N ILE A 112 17.36 -8.70 -12.34
CA ILE A 112 16.25 -7.79 -12.59
C ILE A 112 15.32 -7.76 -11.38
N GLN A 113 15.18 -6.58 -10.76
CA GLN A 113 14.15 -6.39 -9.75
C GLN A 113 12.76 -6.25 -10.39
N ASP A 114 12.00 -7.33 -10.40
CA ASP A 114 10.69 -7.51 -11.05
C ASP A 114 9.49 -7.27 -10.11
N THR A 115 9.72 -7.27 -8.80
CA THR A 115 8.72 -6.95 -7.79
C THR A 115 9.10 -5.77 -6.89
N SER A 116 8.11 -5.22 -6.19
CA SER A 116 8.27 -4.16 -5.19
C SER A 116 7.29 -4.37 -4.03
N ARG A 117 7.33 -3.49 -3.02
CA ARG A 117 6.49 -3.59 -1.81
C ARG A 117 6.65 -4.94 -1.08
N GLN A 118 7.89 -5.43 -0.98
CA GLN A 118 8.22 -6.74 -0.41
C GLN A 118 7.53 -7.90 -1.17
N GLY A 119 7.71 -7.96 -2.48
CA GLY A 119 7.15 -9.02 -3.34
C GLY A 119 5.65 -8.89 -3.64
N ARG A 120 4.93 -7.95 -3.03
CA ARG A 120 3.47 -7.82 -3.20
C ARG A 120 3.05 -7.19 -4.52
N TRP A 121 3.92 -6.41 -5.15
CA TRP A 121 3.59 -5.67 -6.37
C TRP A 121 4.52 -6.04 -7.52
N HIS A 122 3.95 -6.69 -8.54
CA HIS A 122 4.65 -7.07 -9.77
C HIS A 122 4.72 -5.88 -10.71
N ASN A 123 5.93 -5.45 -11.06
CA ASN A 123 6.15 -4.21 -11.82
C ASN A 123 6.16 -4.48 -13.34
N LYS A 124 6.39 -3.44 -14.16
CA LYS A 124 6.37 -3.60 -15.63
C LYS A 124 7.48 -4.54 -16.14
N LYS A 125 8.61 -4.65 -15.43
CA LYS A 125 9.71 -5.57 -15.78
C LYS A 125 9.26 -7.03 -15.63
N PHE A 126 8.48 -7.35 -14.57
CA PHE A 126 7.83 -8.65 -14.46
C PHE A 126 6.96 -8.94 -15.69
N SER A 127 6.11 -7.99 -16.10
CA SER A 127 5.28 -8.16 -17.29
C SER A 127 6.09 -8.39 -18.57
N THR A 128 7.26 -7.75 -18.72
CA THR A 128 8.14 -7.96 -19.87
C THR A 128 8.69 -9.38 -19.88
N LEU A 129 9.22 -9.85 -18.73
CA LEU A 129 9.75 -11.22 -18.60
C LEU A 129 8.66 -12.28 -18.75
N ALA A 130 7.46 -12.04 -18.19
CA ALA A 130 6.31 -12.91 -18.34
C ALA A 130 5.91 -13.08 -19.82
N ALA A 131 5.99 -11.99 -20.60
CA ALA A 131 5.75 -12.05 -22.04
C ALA A 131 6.81 -12.85 -22.79
N GLU A 132 8.09 -12.77 -22.38
CA GLU A 132 9.16 -13.61 -22.93
C GLU A 132 8.92 -15.11 -22.69
N LEU A 133 8.35 -15.45 -21.53
CA LEU A 133 7.92 -16.81 -21.19
C LEU A 133 6.55 -17.19 -21.78
N GLY A 134 5.98 -16.32 -22.62
CA GLY A 134 4.77 -16.62 -23.38
C GLY A 134 3.45 -16.42 -22.62
N MET A 135 3.43 -15.62 -21.56
CA MET A 135 2.23 -15.20 -20.84
C MET A 135 1.78 -13.79 -21.20
N SER A 136 0.47 -13.53 -21.13
CA SER A 136 -0.11 -12.19 -21.13
C SER A 136 -0.47 -11.78 -19.71
N THR A 137 -0.09 -10.56 -19.31
CA THR A 137 -0.41 -10.03 -17.99
C THR A 137 -1.53 -8.99 -18.04
N THR A 138 -2.30 -8.92 -16.97
CA THR A 138 -3.29 -7.85 -16.75
C THR A 138 -2.89 -7.06 -15.52
N LYS A 139 -2.95 -5.73 -15.59
CA LYS A 139 -2.62 -4.87 -14.45
C LYS A 139 -3.76 -4.89 -13.43
N ASP A 140 -3.41 -5.23 -12.19
CA ASP A 140 -4.28 -5.19 -11.01
C ASP A 140 -3.84 -4.10 -10.01
N ASP A 141 -4.81 -3.48 -9.35
CA ASP A 141 -4.60 -2.34 -8.43
C ASP A 141 -3.91 -2.71 -7.12
N LYS A 142 -3.82 -4.00 -6.79
CA LYS A 142 -3.19 -4.50 -5.55
C LYS A 142 -1.92 -5.30 -5.84
N LEU A 143 -1.94 -6.13 -6.88
CA LEU A 143 -0.90 -7.11 -7.20
C LEU A 143 0.05 -6.65 -8.32
N GLY A 144 -0.27 -5.55 -9.01
CA GLY A 144 0.45 -5.11 -10.19
C GLY A 144 0.18 -6.06 -11.37
N TYR A 145 1.20 -6.46 -12.11
CA TYR A 145 1.08 -7.36 -13.27
C TYR A 145 1.09 -8.85 -12.91
N SER A 146 0.72 -9.21 -11.67
CA SER A 146 0.68 -10.61 -11.21
C SER A 146 -0.35 -11.49 -11.92
N PRO A 147 -1.56 -10.99 -12.28
CA PRO A 147 -2.52 -11.79 -13.02
C PRO A 147 -1.99 -12.11 -14.42
N CYS A 148 -1.73 -13.40 -14.66
CA CYS A 148 -1.18 -13.92 -15.90
C CYS A 148 -2.15 -14.92 -16.55
N THR A 149 -2.11 -14.99 -17.87
CA THR A 149 -2.79 -16.00 -18.68
C THR A 149 -1.85 -16.51 -19.76
N LEU A 150 -2.01 -17.77 -20.20
CA LEU A 150 -1.24 -18.26 -21.34
C LEU A 150 -1.71 -17.58 -22.62
N THR A 151 -0.76 -17.22 -23.49
CA THR A 151 -1.10 -16.90 -24.88
C THR A 151 -1.55 -18.16 -25.61
N ASP A 152 -2.33 -18.02 -26.69
CA ASP A 152 -2.79 -19.17 -27.51
C ASP A 152 -1.61 -20.00 -28.04
N LEU A 153 -0.52 -19.32 -28.41
CA LEU A 153 0.69 -19.96 -28.89
C LEU A 153 1.38 -20.79 -27.79
N THR A 154 1.46 -20.27 -26.57
CA THR A 154 2.00 -21.00 -25.41
C THR A 154 1.10 -22.17 -25.04
N ARG A 155 -0.22 -21.98 -25.04
CA ARG A 155 -1.20 -23.05 -24.80
C ARG A 155 -1.03 -24.19 -25.81
N ALA A 156 -0.88 -23.87 -27.09
CA ALA A 156 -0.64 -24.85 -28.14
C ALA A 156 0.69 -25.58 -27.95
N ARG A 157 1.77 -24.86 -27.62
CA ARG A 157 3.10 -25.46 -27.40
C ARG A 157 3.16 -26.41 -26.21
N TYR A 158 2.49 -26.08 -25.11
CA TYR A 158 2.51 -26.86 -23.88
C TYR A 158 1.30 -27.79 -23.73
N LYS A 159 0.53 -28.01 -24.81
CA LYS A 159 -0.69 -28.83 -24.77
C LYS A 159 -0.46 -30.22 -24.16
N ALA A 160 0.61 -30.91 -24.57
CA ALA A 160 0.96 -32.22 -24.03
C ALA A 160 1.32 -32.14 -22.53
N VAL A 161 2.18 -31.19 -22.15
CA VAL A 161 2.58 -30.95 -20.75
C VAL A 161 1.38 -30.66 -19.85
N ILE A 162 0.42 -29.85 -20.33
CA ILE A 162 -0.79 -29.52 -19.58
C ILE A 162 -1.71 -30.75 -19.47
N ALA A 163 -1.76 -31.61 -20.49
CA ALA A 163 -2.50 -32.87 -20.43
C ALA A 163 -1.88 -33.84 -19.40
N ASP A 164 -0.56 -33.97 -19.38
CA ASP A 164 0.16 -34.81 -18.40
C ASP A 164 -0.07 -34.30 -16.97
N LEU A 165 -0.04 -32.97 -16.77
CA LEU A 165 -0.42 -32.36 -15.49
C LEU A 165 -1.87 -32.69 -15.13
N SER A 166 -2.80 -32.65 -16.08
CA SER A 166 -4.20 -33.01 -15.85
C SER A 166 -4.36 -34.45 -15.36
N GLU A 167 -3.54 -35.38 -15.85
CA GLU A 167 -3.57 -36.76 -15.39
C GLU A 167 -3.01 -36.92 -13.98
N ALA A 168 -2.06 -36.08 -13.57
CA ALA A 168 -1.44 -36.13 -12.25
C ALA A 168 -2.20 -35.34 -11.16
N LEU A 169 -2.91 -34.26 -11.53
CA LEU A 169 -3.67 -33.38 -10.62
C LEU A 169 -5.00 -34.00 -10.17
N ARG A 170 -4.96 -35.21 -9.62
CA ARG A 170 -6.15 -35.96 -9.15
C ARG A 170 -6.44 -35.81 -7.66
N PHE A 171 -5.60 -35.08 -6.94
CA PHE A 171 -5.75 -34.81 -5.52
C PHE A 171 -5.19 -33.44 -5.19
N TYR A 172 -5.72 -32.84 -4.13
CA TYR A 172 -5.34 -31.52 -3.65
C TYR A 172 -5.32 -31.49 -2.13
N ARG A 173 -4.63 -30.49 -1.59
CA ARG A 173 -4.61 -30.24 -0.15
C ARG A 173 -5.80 -29.36 0.23
N HIS A 174 -6.49 -29.68 1.31
CA HIS A 174 -7.50 -28.77 1.85
C HIS A 174 -6.86 -27.52 2.44
N PRO A 175 -7.48 -26.33 2.29
CA PRO A 175 -7.02 -25.12 2.97
C PRO A 175 -6.90 -25.36 4.47
N GLU A 176 -5.78 -24.95 5.04
CA GLU A 176 -5.63 -24.94 6.48
C GLU A 176 -6.65 -23.95 7.04
N PRO A 177 -7.42 -24.34 8.08
CA PRO A 177 -8.25 -23.38 8.77
C PRO A 177 -7.31 -22.33 9.35
N THR A 178 -7.36 -21.13 8.80
CA THR A 178 -6.96 -19.97 9.59
C THR A 178 -7.87 -20.03 10.80
N GLY A 179 -7.32 -20.23 12.00
CA GLY A 179 -8.12 -20.09 13.22
C GLY A 179 -8.92 -18.79 13.16
N GLU A 180 -9.95 -18.63 13.99
CA GLU A 180 -10.60 -17.34 14.19
C GLU A 180 -9.58 -16.35 14.74
N GLY A 181 -8.66 -15.93 13.88
CA GLY A 181 -7.78 -14.83 14.09
C GLY A 181 -8.75 -13.71 14.16
N LYS A 182 -9.07 -13.29 15.39
CA LYS A 182 -9.67 -12.00 15.68
C LYS A 182 -9.06 -11.09 14.65
N SER A 183 -9.89 -10.63 13.71
CA SER A 183 -9.43 -9.73 12.68
C SER A 183 -8.64 -8.68 13.44
N ARG A 184 -7.32 -8.68 13.28
CA ARG A 184 -6.55 -7.51 13.67
C ARG A 184 -7.00 -6.53 12.63
N THR A 185 -8.09 -5.83 12.94
CA THR A 185 -8.42 -4.54 12.36
C THR A 185 -7.10 -3.83 12.34
N ASN A 186 -6.58 -3.67 11.13
CA ASN A 186 -5.34 -3.00 10.90
C ASN A 186 -5.50 -1.65 11.59
N ASN A 187 -4.88 -1.48 12.75
CA ASN A 187 -4.99 -0.26 13.54
C ASN A 187 -4.09 0.83 12.95
N ASN A 188 -3.88 0.79 11.62
CA ASN A 188 -3.45 1.97 10.89
C ASN A 188 -4.48 3.11 10.97
N ASN A 189 -5.65 2.85 11.56
CA ASN A 189 -6.54 3.83 12.18
C ASN A 189 -6.00 4.37 13.54
N GLY A 190 -4.68 4.40 13.71
CA GLY A 190 -4.05 5.04 14.85
C GLY A 190 -4.22 6.54 14.67
N VAL A 191 -4.96 7.16 15.58
CA VAL A 191 -5.14 8.61 15.60
C VAL A 191 -3.84 9.20 16.15
N SER A 192 -3.24 10.11 15.39
CA SER A 192 -2.10 10.88 15.85
C SER A 192 -2.63 12.06 16.64
N CYS A 193 -2.33 12.11 17.94
CA CYS A 193 -2.78 13.15 18.83
C CYS A 193 -1.59 14.00 19.27
N GLU A 194 -1.75 15.32 19.18
CA GLU A 194 -0.74 16.30 19.53
C GLU A 194 -1.13 17.03 20.81
N CYS A 195 -0.13 17.24 21.66
CA CYS A 195 -0.24 18.13 22.81
C CYS A 195 0.11 19.57 22.40
N GLU A 196 -0.17 20.54 23.26
CA GLU A 196 0.30 21.92 23.08
C GLU A 196 1.81 22.06 23.30
N CYS A 197 2.38 21.20 24.15
CA CYS A 197 3.83 21.04 24.20
C CYS A 197 4.30 20.16 23.01
N PRO A 198 5.61 20.12 22.69
CA PRO A 198 6.16 19.38 21.53
C PRO A 198 5.96 17.85 21.52
N ARG A 199 5.12 17.31 22.41
CA ARG A 199 4.82 15.88 22.53
C ARG A 199 3.67 15.48 21.62
N LYS A 200 3.83 14.30 21.02
CA LYS A 200 2.84 13.63 20.19
C LYS A 200 2.75 12.16 20.56
N LEU A 201 1.56 11.58 20.46
CA LEU A 201 1.33 10.16 20.65
C LEU A 201 0.44 9.62 19.53
N ARG A 202 0.53 8.32 19.27
CA ARG A 202 -0.34 7.63 18.31
C ARG A 202 -1.05 6.51 19.05
N ILE A 203 -2.39 6.55 19.06
CA ILE A 203 -3.23 5.61 19.80
C ILE A 203 -4.37 5.11 18.90
N SER A 204 -4.99 3.96 19.17
CA SER A 204 -6.18 3.53 18.43
C SER A 204 -7.35 4.50 18.64
N LYS A 205 -8.20 4.67 17.61
CA LYS A 205 -9.44 5.47 17.73
C LYS A 205 -10.30 5.02 18.93
N ALA A 206 -10.46 3.70 19.12
CA ALA A 206 -11.21 3.15 20.24
C ALA A 206 -10.65 3.58 21.61
N ALA A 207 -9.32 3.52 21.81
CA ALA A 207 -8.72 3.93 23.08
C ALA A 207 -8.65 5.45 23.25
N PHE A 208 -8.71 6.23 22.17
CA PHE A 208 -8.93 7.69 22.25
C PHE A 208 -10.38 8.01 22.67
N GLU A 209 -11.36 7.24 22.19
CA GLU A 209 -12.78 7.40 22.53
C GLU A 209 -13.12 6.89 23.95
N GLU A 210 -12.26 6.07 24.58
CA GLU A 210 -12.41 5.63 25.98
C GLU A 210 -12.31 6.79 26.99
N GLY A 211 -11.61 7.88 26.64
CA GLY A 211 -11.56 9.07 27.48
C GLY A 211 -10.36 9.99 27.21
N PRO A 212 -10.34 11.19 27.83
CA PRO A 212 -9.30 12.18 27.61
C PRO A 212 -7.93 11.69 28.09
N ILE A 213 -6.93 11.80 27.21
CA ILE A 213 -5.53 11.58 27.56
C ILE A 213 -4.90 12.94 27.83
N VAL A 214 -4.55 13.19 29.09
CA VAL A 214 -4.01 14.47 29.52
C VAL A 214 -2.50 14.38 29.71
N CYS A 215 -1.78 15.39 29.23
CA CYS A 215 -0.35 15.47 29.46
C CYS A 215 -0.09 15.97 30.88
N ALA A 216 0.60 15.16 31.69
CA ALA A 216 0.89 15.49 33.09
C ALA A 216 1.81 16.70 33.28
N THR A 217 2.46 17.20 32.21
CA THR A 217 3.40 18.34 32.32
C THR A 217 2.74 19.68 32.09
N CYS A 218 1.83 19.79 31.12
CA CYS A 218 1.15 21.06 30.80
C CYS A 218 -0.37 21.01 31.00
N GLY A 219 -0.94 19.87 31.43
CA GLY A 219 -2.37 19.74 31.69
C GLY A 219 -3.27 19.70 30.45
N ALA A 220 -2.73 19.94 29.25
CA ALA A 220 -3.50 19.90 28.00
C ALA A 220 -3.79 18.46 27.55
N ALA A 221 -4.95 18.27 26.92
CA ALA A 221 -5.31 17.02 26.27
C ALA A 221 -4.45 16.77 25.01
N PHE A 222 -4.14 15.51 24.74
CA PHE A 222 -3.59 15.10 23.44
C PHE A 222 -4.75 14.98 22.44
N LEU A 223 -4.78 15.83 21.42
CA LEU A 223 -5.89 15.89 20.46
C LEU A 223 -5.44 15.65 19.02
N PRO A 224 -6.26 14.99 18.20
CA PRO A 224 -6.07 14.87 16.75
C PRO A 224 -6.12 16.24 16.04
N GLU A 225 -5.47 16.38 14.88
CA GLU A 225 -5.51 17.61 14.08
C GLU A 225 -6.93 18.01 13.62
N ASP A 226 -7.85 17.04 13.49
CA ASP A 226 -9.22 17.26 13.06
C ASP A 226 -10.18 17.62 14.20
N ILE A 227 -9.72 17.49 15.45
CA ILE A 227 -10.42 18.00 16.62
C ILE A 227 -9.86 19.38 16.93
N ASP A 228 -10.70 20.38 16.73
CA ASP A 228 -10.38 21.73 17.10
C ASP A 228 -10.34 21.84 18.64
N ARG A 229 -9.12 22.06 19.15
CA ARG A 229 -8.79 22.13 20.58
C ARG A 229 -9.57 23.21 21.31
N ASP A 230 -9.93 24.27 20.60
CA ASP A 230 -10.66 25.40 21.16
C ASP A 230 -12.17 25.10 21.30
N THR A 231 -12.66 24.05 20.63
CA THR A 231 -14.05 23.56 20.69
C THR A 231 -14.19 22.21 21.39
N TYR A 232 -13.08 21.63 21.83
CA TYR A 232 -13.06 20.32 22.46
C TYR A 232 -13.45 20.44 23.94
N GLU A 233 -14.73 20.22 24.22
CA GLU A 233 -15.23 20.05 25.58
C GLU A 233 -15.18 18.56 25.96
N HIS A 234 -14.34 18.24 26.94
CA HIS A 234 -14.46 16.97 27.66
C HIS A 234 -14.64 17.24 29.13
N PRO A 235 -15.18 16.27 29.91
CA PRO A 235 -15.51 16.47 31.30
C PRO A 235 -14.24 16.92 31.99
N THR A 236 -14.19 18.22 32.25
CA THR A 236 -13.22 18.83 33.13
C THR A 236 -13.17 17.92 34.33
N PHE A 237 -11.97 17.47 34.69
CA PHE A 237 -11.69 17.18 36.09
C PHE A 237 -12.37 18.28 36.88
N ALA A 238 -13.45 17.94 37.57
CA ALA A 238 -14.48 18.87 37.97
C ALA A 238 -13.86 20.10 38.64
N THR A 239 -13.88 21.23 37.95
CA THR A 239 -13.80 22.55 38.55
C THR A 239 -15.11 23.23 38.19
N GLY A 240 -16.13 22.97 39.00
CA GLY A 240 -17.52 23.29 38.69
C GLY A 240 -17.83 24.78 38.63
N ARG A 241 -18.88 25.13 37.88
CA ARG A 241 -20.03 25.95 38.34
C ARG A 241 -21.13 26.05 37.27
N ALA A 242 -22.35 25.93 37.79
CA ALA A 242 -23.73 26.07 37.28
C ALA A 242 -24.03 26.96 36.06
N GLY A 243 -25.08 26.56 35.33
CA GLY A 243 -25.87 27.41 34.44
C GLY A 243 -26.82 26.62 33.54
N ASP A 244 -28.01 26.29 34.05
CA ASP A 244 -29.04 25.50 33.36
C ASP A 244 -29.66 26.25 32.16
N GLY A 245 -29.73 25.58 31.01
CA GLY A 245 -30.40 26.06 29.80
C GLY A 245 -30.81 24.88 28.92
N GLN A 246 -32.05 24.42 29.08
CA GLN A 246 -32.64 23.29 28.37
C GLN A 246 -32.91 23.66 26.90
N ALA A 247 -32.32 22.94 25.94
CA ALA A 247 -32.66 23.06 24.52
C ALA A 247 -33.31 21.76 24.04
N THR A 248 -34.51 21.92 23.46
CA THR A 248 -35.35 20.88 22.87
C THR A 248 -34.86 20.54 21.46
N ASP A 249 -34.72 19.25 21.16
CA ASP A 249 -34.36 18.72 19.83
C ASP A 249 -35.52 18.94 18.84
N ASP A 250 -35.41 19.95 17.96
CA ASP A 250 -36.29 20.13 16.79
C ASP A 250 -35.51 19.82 15.50
N PRO A 251 -36.06 19.06 14.53
CA PRO A 251 -35.32 18.45 13.42
C PRO A 251 -35.13 19.38 12.20
N GLU A 252 -35.33 20.70 12.33
CA GLU A 252 -35.17 21.68 11.24
C GLU A 252 -33.72 22.17 11.04
N ASP A 253 -32.77 21.69 11.85
CA ASP A 253 -31.44 22.29 12.06
C ASP A 253 -30.35 21.92 11.01
N ASP A 254 -30.76 21.58 9.79
CA ASP A 254 -29.87 21.29 8.65
C ASP A 254 -30.17 22.17 7.42
N ASP A 255 -30.92 23.28 7.58
CA ASP A 255 -31.10 24.27 6.52
C ASP A 255 -29.83 25.11 6.31
N PRO A 256 -29.11 24.98 5.17
CA PRO A 256 -27.93 25.77 4.88
C PRO A 256 -28.20 27.29 4.84
N MET A 257 -29.46 27.73 4.66
CA MET A 257 -29.84 29.14 4.66
C MET A 257 -29.72 29.81 6.03
N VAL A 258 -29.56 29.03 7.12
CA VAL A 258 -29.29 29.58 8.45
C VAL A 258 -28.06 30.49 8.49
N PHE A 259 -27.12 30.37 7.54
CA PHE A 259 -25.92 31.22 7.43
C PHE A 259 -26.05 32.38 6.45
N TYR A 260 -27.21 32.59 5.82
CA TYR A 260 -27.40 33.68 4.88
C TYR A 260 -27.56 35.01 5.63
N ASP A 261 -26.52 35.84 5.60
CA ASP A 261 -26.46 37.17 6.22
C ASP A 261 -25.60 38.09 5.32
N PRO A 262 -26.16 38.59 4.20
CA PRO A 262 -25.39 39.39 3.23
C PRO A 262 -24.98 40.77 3.76
N THR A 263 -25.59 41.27 4.83
CA THR A 263 -25.25 42.55 5.46
C THR A 263 -24.15 42.41 6.51
N GLY A 264 -24.03 41.22 7.13
CA GLY A 264 -23.07 40.95 8.20
C GLY A 264 -23.54 41.43 9.57
N GLU A 265 -24.83 41.73 9.73
CA GLU A 265 -25.40 42.21 10.99
C GLU A 265 -25.30 41.17 12.10
N ARG A 266 -25.41 39.88 11.76
CA ARG A 266 -25.37 38.79 12.75
C ARG A 266 -23.96 38.25 12.97
N PHE A 267 -23.15 38.17 11.93
CA PHE A 267 -21.83 37.52 12.00
C PHE A 267 -20.64 38.49 11.88
N GLY A 268 -20.88 39.80 11.85
CA GLY A 268 -19.85 40.84 11.78
C GLY A 268 -19.23 41.05 10.39
N LEU A 269 -19.36 40.07 9.50
CA LEU A 269 -19.01 40.15 8.08
C LEU A 269 -20.16 39.58 7.25
N PRO A 270 -20.37 40.08 6.02
CA PRO A 270 -21.25 39.43 5.06
C PRO A 270 -20.97 37.92 5.01
N THR A 271 -21.95 37.12 5.37
CA THR A 271 -21.82 35.68 5.54
C THR A 271 -22.76 34.96 4.58
N TYR A 272 -22.19 34.01 3.85
CA TYR A 272 -22.92 33.23 2.86
C TYR A 272 -22.85 31.74 3.19
N PRO A 273 -23.91 30.97 2.92
CA PRO A 273 -23.84 29.51 2.92
C PRO A 273 -22.84 28.99 1.87
N PHE A 274 -22.41 27.73 2.04
CA PHE A 274 -21.48 27.10 1.10
C PHE A 274 -22.04 27.13 -0.35
N LYS A 275 -21.27 27.71 -1.28
CA LYS A 275 -21.60 27.95 -2.70
C LYS A 275 -22.57 29.11 -2.99
N PHE A 276 -22.91 29.95 -2.01
CA PHE A 276 -23.83 31.09 -2.20
C PHE A 276 -23.13 32.46 -2.19
N ALA A 277 -21.80 32.50 -2.12
CA ALA A 277 -21.07 33.76 -2.17
C ALA A 277 -21.17 34.42 -3.56
N PRO A 278 -21.41 35.75 -3.63
CA PRO A 278 -21.56 36.45 -4.91
C PRO A 278 -20.24 36.56 -5.67
N ASP A 279 -20.35 36.82 -6.97
CA ASP A 279 -19.21 37.01 -7.85
C ASP A 279 -18.33 38.20 -7.42
N GLY A 280 -17.02 38.06 -7.65
CA GLY A 280 -16.02 39.05 -7.22
C GLY A 280 -15.45 38.82 -5.82
N LEU A 281 -15.99 37.87 -5.05
CA LEU A 281 -15.45 37.44 -3.75
C LEU A 281 -14.81 36.05 -3.84
N LEU A 282 -13.55 35.94 -3.43
CA LEU A 282 -12.76 34.73 -3.63
C LEU A 282 -11.98 34.33 -2.38
N THR A 283 -11.89 33.04 -2.12
CA THR A 283 -11.00 32.48 -1.10
C THR A 283 -9.52 32.66 -1.48
N ARG A 284 -8.62 32.61 -0.49
CA ARG A 284 -7.16 32.64 -0.74
C ARG A 284 -6.68 31.57 -1.72
N ARG A 285 -7.34 30.40 -1.73
CA ARG A 285 -7.07 29.32 -2.68
C ARG A 285 -7.46 29.71 -4.09
N GLN A 286 -8.69 30.20 -4.28
CA GLN A 286 -9.17 30.64 -5.59
C GLN A 286 -8.39 31.85 -6.15
N LEU A 287 -7.83 32.72 -5.29
CA LEU A 287 -6.89 33.76 -5.71
C LEU A 287 -5.54 33.16 -6.15
N ARG A 288 -5.00 32.21 -5.39
CA ARG A 288 -3.74 31.53 -5.71
C ARG A 288 -3.78 30.82 -7.05
N ASP A 289 -4.89 30.16 -7.35
CA ASP A 289 -5.11 29.46 -8.63
C ASP A 289 -5.09 30.44 -9.82
N ARG A 290 -5.42 31.72 -9.56
CA ARG A 290 -5.33 32.83 -10.53
C ARG A 290 -4.01 33.60 -10.47
N GLN A 291 -2.98 33.09 -9.78
CA GLN A 291 -1.70 33.79 -9.55
C GLN A 291 -1.84 35.14 -8.83
N LEU A 292 -2.89 35.30 -8.01
CA LEU A 292 -3.13 36.48 -7.20
C LEU A 292 -2.93 36.18 -5.71
N ARG A 293 -2.82 37.24 -4.91
CA ARG A 293 -2.85 37.22 -3.45
C ARG A 293 -3.75 38.35 -2.94
N PRO A 294 -4.28 38.26 -1.70
CA PRO A 294 -5.19 39.28 -1.14
C PRO A 294 -4.67 40.72 -1.08
N GLY A 295 -3.37 40.96 -1.30
CA GLY A 295 -2.82 42.32 -1.29
C GLY A 295 -2.68 42.97 0.09
N GLY A 296 -3.01 42.25 1.17
CA GLY A 296 -3.02 42.81 2.53
C GLY A 296 -4.38 43.36 2.95
N GLN A 297 -5.42 43.20 2.12
CA GLN A 297 -6.79 43.52 2.51
C GLN A 297 -7.28 42.60 3.63
N GLU A 298 -8.13 43.15 4.50
CA GLU A 298 -8.92 42.37 5.46
C GLU A 298 -10.01 41.55 4.73
N PRO A 299 -10.51 40.45 5.33
CA PRO A 299 -11.64 39.70 4.77
C PRO A 299 -12.83 40.60 4.48
N ALA A 300 -13.35 40.54 3.25
CA ALA A 300 -14.52 41.33 2.85
C ALA A 300 -15.85 40.61 3.15
N ALA A 301 -15.80 39.28 3.26
CA ALA A 301 -16.93 38.42 3.57
C ALA A 301 -16.41 37.06 4.07
N GLN A 302 -17.33 36.20 4.46
CA GLN A 302 -17.03 34.83 4.84
C GLN A 302 -18.09 33.85 4.35
N ILE A 303 -17.70 32.58 4.26
CA ILE A 303 -18.62 31.46 4.06
C ILE A 303 -18.67 30.68 5.36
N LEU A 304 -19.86 30.45 5.92
CA LEU A 304 -20.07 29.55 7.04
C LEU A 304 -20.82 28.30 6.60
N TRP A 305 -20.38 27.14 7.07
CA TRP A 305 -21.09 25.87 6.85
C TRP A 305 -20.77 24.86 7.94
N ARG A 306 -21.50 23.72 7.93
CA ARG A 306 -21.47 22.69 8.98
C ARG A 306 -21.75 23.28 10.37
N ARG A 307 -22.94 23.85 10.55
CA ARG A 307 -23.38 24.44 11.83
C ARG A 307 -22.39 25.50 12.36
N GLY A 308 -21.83 26.32 11.46
CA GLY A 308 -20.87 27.38 11.80
C GLY A 308 -19.43 26.92 12.06
N LYS A 309 -19.16 25.61 12.09
CA LYS A 309 -17.82 25.05 12.42
C LYS A 309 -16.76 25.23 11.34
N ARG A 310 -17.15 25.65 10.13
CA ARG A 310 -16.19 25.93 9.06
C ARG A 310 -16.42 27.33 8.52
N VAL A 311 -15.31 28.07 8.48
CA VAL A 311 -15.24 29.41 7.90
C VAL A 311 -14.27 29.43 6.71
N ALA A 312 -14.66 30.12 5.64
CA ALA A 312 -13.72 30.50 4.59
C ALA A 312 -13.82 32.01 4.37
N TYR A 313 -12.73 32.72 4.66
CA TYR A 313 -12.64 34.15 4.39
C TYR A 313 -12.55 34.42 2.89
N LEU A 314 -13.35 35.37 2.45
CA LEU A 314 -13.44 35.84 1.10
C LEU A 314 -12.79 37.21 0.97
N PHE A 315 -12.06 37.37 -0.12
CA PHE A 315 -11.30 38.55 -0.45
C PHE A 315 -11.81 39.09 -1.78
N ARG A 316 -11.85 40.42 -1.89
CA ARG A 316 -12.26 41.10 -3.11
C ARG A 316 -11.24 40.85 -4.21
N LEU A 317 -11.73 40.41 -5.36
CA LEU A 317 -10.90 40.14 -6.54
C LEU A 317 -10.29 41.43 -7.11
N ASP A 318 -11.02 42.54 -7.10
CA ASP A 318 -10.56 43.82 -7.64
C ASP A 318 -9.44 44.48 -6.80
N LEU A 319 -9.32 44.10 -5.53
CA LEU A 319 -8.22 44.52 -4.64
C LEU A 319 -7.08 43.50 -4.57
N ALA A 320 -7.22 42.34 -5.24
CA ALA A 320 -6.20 41.33 -5.25
C ALA A 320 -5.01 41.77 -6.12
N VAL A 321 -3.80 41.49 -5.65
CA VAL A 321 -2.57 41.86 -6.35
C VAL A 321 -1.85 40.61 -6.84
N PRO A 322 -0.97 40.72 -7.85
CA PRO A 322 -0.17 39.60 -8.31
C PRO A 322 0.59 38.91 -7.16
N LYS A 323 0.61 37.58 -7.21
CA LYS A 323 1.41 36.75 -6.31
C LYS A 323 2.88 37.15 -6.45
N ARG A 324 3.59 37.24 -5.31
CA ARG A 324 5.02 37.57 -5.32
C ARG A 324 5.79 36.43 -5.98
N THR A 325 6.62 36.78 -6.95
CA THR A 325 7.60 35.88 -7.56
C THR A 325 8.94 36.12 -6.89
N ALA A 326 9.61 35.04 -6.48
CA ALA A 326 10.95 35.13 -5.91
C ALA A 326 11.90 35.77 -6.94
N THR A 327 12.70 36.73 -6.50
CA THR A 327 13.68 37.38 -7.39
C THR A 327 14.75 36.39 -7.85
N PRO A 328 15.45 36.64 -8.96
CA PRO A 328 16.59 35.82 -9.36
C PRO A 328 17.63 35.66 -8.24
N ALA A 329 17.90 36.71 -7.47
CA ALA A 329 18.80 36.66 -6.32
C ALA A 329 18.28 35.74 -5.20
N GLN A 330 16.98 35.80 -4.89
CA GLN A 330 16.35 34.90 -3.91
C GLN A 330 16.40 33.44 -4.37
N ARG A 331 16.16 33.18 -5.66
CA ARG A 331 16.28 31.82 -6.22
C ARG A 331 17.72 31.32 -6.15
N ALA A 332 18.69 32.14 -6.56
CA ALA A 332 20.11 31.81 -6.47
C ALA A 332 20.57 31.56 -5.02
N ALA A 333 20.05 32.32 -4.06
CA ALA A 333 20.34 32.10 -2.64
C ALA A 333 19.79 30.75 -2.15
N ILE A 334 18.57 30.39 -2.56
CA ILE A 334 17.98 29.08 -2.27
C ILE A 334 18.80 27.97 -2.94
N ASP A 335 19.15 28.11 -4.22
CA ASP A 335 19.94 27.13 -4.96
C ASP A 335 21.32 26.93 -4.34
N THR A 336 21.96 28.00 -3.87
CA THR A 336 23.24 27.96 -3.14
C THR A 336 23.07 27.21 -1.82
N ALA A 337 22.03 27.51 -1.04
CA ALA A 337 21.74 26.83 0.22
C ALA A 337 21.44 25.33 0.00
N LEU A 338 20.70 24.99 -1.06
CA LEU A 338 20.41 23.61 -1.43
C LEU A 338 21.66 22.88 -1.92
N THR A 339 22.52 23.53 -2.68
CA THR A 339 23.80 22.97 -3.16
C THR A 339 24.75 22.71 -2.00
N ALA A 340 24.86 23.63 -1.04
CA ALA A 340 25.66 23.45 0.16
C ALA A 340 25.23 22.19 0.96
N ARG A 341 23.92 21.97 1.11
CA ARG A 341 23.36 20.77 1.76
C ARG A 341 23.64 19.46 1.01
N ARG A 342 24.07 19.54 -0.26
CA ARG A 342 24.35 18.40 -1.14
C ARG A 342 25.85 18.23 -1.42
N THR A 343 26.69 19.16 -0.97
CA THR A 343 28.13 19.10 -1.21
C THR A 343 28.80 18.32 -0.08
N CYS A 344 29.49 17.25 -0.43
CA CYS A 344 30.26 16.46 0.52
C CYS A 344 31.44 17.29 1.06
N PRO A 345 31.67 17.36 2.38
CA PRO A 345 32.83 18.07 2.91
C PRO A 345 34.18 17.41 2.54
N ASP A 346 34.22 16.09 2.36
CA ASP A 346 35.47 15.35 2.14
C ASP A 346 35.92 15.40 0.67
N CYS A 347 35.10 14.86 -0.25
CA CYS A 347 35.44 14.86 -1.67
C CYS A 347 35.00 16.13 -2.42
N ARG A 348 34.29 17.06 -1.75
CA ARG A 348 33.80 18.34 -2.32
C ARG A 348 32.87 18.19 -3.53
N GLN A 349 32.36 16.99 -3.80
CA GLN A 349 31.41 16.74 -4.88
C GLN A 349 29.97 17.04 -4.45
N VAL A 350 29.18 17.62 -5.35
CA VAL A 350 27.74 17.80 -5.19
C VAL A 350 27.01 16.50 -5.51
N LYS A 351 26.25 15.97 -4.55
CA LYS A 351 25.52 14.70 -4.69
C LYS A 351 24.06 14.93 -5.10
N PRO A 352 23.36 13.95 -5.71
CA PRO A 352 21.94 14.08 -6.07
C PRO A 352 20.98 14.05 -4.86
N TYR A 353 21.51 13.89 -3.65
CA TYR A 353 20.78 13.81 -2.38
C TYR A 353 21.42 14.74 -1.33
N TYR A 354 20.70 15.03 -0.24
CA TYR A 354 21.27 15.79 0.89
C TYR A 354 22.25 14.93 1.68
N ILE A 355 23.42 15.50 2.01
CA ILE A 355 24.44 14.80 2.78
C ILE A 355 23.84 14.36 4.14
N PRO A 356 23.86 13.06 4.47
CA PRO A 356 23.26 12.59 5.71
C PRO A 356 23.98 13.17 6.93
N ARG A 357 23.22 13.76 7.85
CA ARG A 357 23.78 14.33 9.10
C ARG A 357 24.52 13.30 9.96
N ARG A 358 24.17 12.01 9.85
CA ARG A 358 24.77 10.91 10.63
C ARG A 358 26.20 10.57 10.20
N THR A 359 26.44 10.53 8.89
CA THR A 359 27.77 10.19 8.34
C THR A 359 28.63 11.42 8.20
N GLY A 360 28.05 12.62 8.11
CA GLY A 360 28.77 13.88 7.90
C GLY A 360 29.36 14.03 6.49
N THR A 361 29.53 12.91 5.77
CA THR A 361 30.10 12.81 4.44
C THR A 361 29.18 12.04 3.48
N CYS A 362 29.54 12.00 2.20
CA CYS A 362 28.80 11.25 1.18
C CYS A 362 28.99 9.73 1.34
N LEU A 363 28.14 8.96 0.66
CA LEU A 363 28.10 7.51 0.82
C LEU A 363 29.35 6.84 0.25
N ASP A 364 29.96 7.43 -0.80
CA ASP A 364 31.18 6.92 -1.41
C ASP A 364 32.38 7.11 -0.47
N CYS A 365 32.58 8.33 0.05
CA CYS A 365 33.67 8.63 1.02
C CYS A 365 33.52 7.85 2.33
N HIS A 366 32.29 7.58 2.76
CA HIS A 366 32.07 6.76 3.95
C HIS A 366 32.39 5.27 3.71
N GLY A 367 32.34 4.81 2.45
CA GLY A 367 32.57 3.42 2.06
C GLY A 367 34.05 3.06 1.84
N ASP A 368 34.90 4.05 1.55
CA ASP A 368 36.33 3.87 1.25
C ASP A 368 37.23 3.74 2.52
N ASP A 369 36.66 3.82 3.72
CA ASP A 369 37.35 3.68 5.02
C ASP A 369 37.56 2.20 5.45
N ARG A 370 37.69 1.24 4.51
CA ARG A 370 37.87 -0.20 4.82
C ARG A 370 39.09 -0.84 4.19
#